data_AF-A0A9D7TW58-F1
#
_entry.id   AF-A0A9D7TW58-F1
#
_cell.length_a   1.000
_cell.length_b   1.000
_cell.length_c   1.000
_cell.angle_alpha   90.00
_cell.angle_beta   90.00
_cell.angle_gamma   90.00
#
_symmetry.space_group_name_H-M   'P 1'
#
loop_
_entity.id
_entity.type
_entity.pdbx_description
1 polymer ?
#
loop_
_entity_poly.entity_id
_entity_poly.type
_entity_poly.pdbx_seq_one_letter_code
_entity_poly.pdbx_strand_id
1 'polypeptide(L)'
;MLLLLEISQQGLLLAYIFEKWAGIKTLASGAVSGALISCLMALSYDSMIHGTTNWMSWGGVFMDVIVFSLCGAVAGAFAGFTLGYKRAL
;
A
#
# COMPACT_ATOMS: atom_id res chain seq x y z
N MET A 1 -11.27 4.89 -12.04
CA MET A 1 -10.81 3.65 -12.71
C MET A 1 -9.33 3.40 -12.48
N LEU A 2 -8.44 4.38 -12.71
CA LEU A 2 -6.99 4.27 -12.44
C LEU A 2 -6.67 3.90 -10.97
N LEU A 3 -7.31 4.58 -10.01
CA LEU A 3 -7.14 4.35 -8.57
C LEU A 3 -7.43 2.89 -8.13
N LEU A 4 -8.43 2.23 -8.72
CA LEU A 4 -8.75 0.83 -8.41
C LEU A 4 -7.70 -0.16 -8.95
N LEU A 5 -7.09 0.17 -10.08
CA LEU A 5 -6.08 -0.67 -10.72
C LEU A 5 -4.78 -0.63 -9.91
N GLU A 6 -4.41 0.55 -9.43
CA GLU A 6 -3.23 0.75 -8.56
C GLU A 6 -3.39 0.04 -7.21
N ILE A 7 -4.53 0.16 -6.54
CA ILE A 7 -4.79 -0.56 -5.26
C ILE A 7 -4.70 -2.08 -5.46
N SER A 8 -5.14 -2.59 -6.61
CA SER A 8 -5.12 -4.03 -6.92
C SER A 8 -3.69 -4.56 -7.11
N GLN A 9 -2.84 -3.82 -7.82
CA GLN A 9 -1.42 -4.18 -7.99
C GLN A 9 -0.64 -4.10 -6.66
N GLN A 10 -0.91 -3.07 -5.86
CA GLN A 10 -0.31 -2.91 -4.53
C GLN A 10 -0.75 -4.03 -3.57
N GLY A 11 -2.03 -4.42 -3.59
CA GLY A 11 -2.55 -5.53 -2.79
C GLY A 11 -1.90 -6.87 -3.11
N LEU A 12 -1.64 -7.15 -4.40
CA LEU A 12 -0.90 -8.33 -4.86
C LEU A 12 0.56 -8.32 -4.40
N LEU A 13 1.24 -7.18 -4.53
CA LEU A 13 2.61 -7.00 -4.06
C LEU A 13 2.69 -7.21 -2.54
N LEU A 14 1.75 -6.63 -1.79
CA LEU A 14 1.63 -6.77 -0.33
C LEU A 14 1.42 -8.22 0.09
N ALA A 15 0.49 -8.94 -0.56
CA ALA A 15 0.27 -10.35 -0.31
C ALA A 15 1.54 -11.19 -0.56
N TYR A 16 2.25 -10.91 -1.65
CA TYR A 16 3.50 -11.60 -1.97
C TYR A 16 4.61 -11.33 -0.95
N ILE A 17 4.80 -10.07 -0.54
CA ILE A 17 5.81 -9.69 0.48
C ILE A 17 5.45 -10.32 1.84
N PHE A 18 4.18 -10.28 2.24
CA PHE A 18 3.73 -10.83 3.51
C PHE A 18 3.87 -12.35 3.57
N GLU A 19 3.64 -13.04 2.45
CA GLU A 19 3.82 -14.50 2.37
C GLU A 19 5.30 -14.91 2.35
N LYS A 20 6.11 -14.27 1.51
CA LYS A 20 7.51 -14.70 1.28
C LYS A 20 8.50 -14.19 2.32
N TRP A 21 8.30 -12.99 2.87
CA TRP A 21 9.33 -12.28 3.64
C TRP A 21 8.92 -11.97 5.08
N ALA A 22 7.67 -11.59 5.32
CA ALA A 22 7.27 -11.07 6.63
C ALA A 22 6.55 -12.09 7.53
N GLY A 23 5.97 -13.15 6.97
CA GLY A 23 5.18 -14.12 7.74
C GLY A 23 4.03 -13.47 8.51
N ILE A 24 3.50 -12.35 8.00
CA ILE A 24 2.50 -11.54 8.67
C ILE A 24 1.16 -12.29 8.67
N LYS A 25 0.67 -12.63 9.86
CA LYS A 25 -0.58 -13.39 10.07
C LYS A 25 -1.67 -12.60 10.82
N THR A 26 -1.42 -11.33 11.14
CA THR A 26 -2.33 -10.52 11.96
C THR A 26 -2.79 -9.26 11.23
N LEU A 27 -4.06 -8.91 11.44
CA LEU A 27 -4.69 -7.70 10.88
C LEU A 27 -3.90 -6.43 11.18
N ALA A 28 -3.46 -6.27 12.44
CA ALA A 28 -2.76 -5.06 12.89
C ALA A 28 -1.38 -4.90 12.23
N SER A 29 -0.59 -5.98 12.14
CA SER A 29 0.71 -5.91 11.47
C SER A 29 0.57 -5.73 9.96
N GLY A 30 -0.41 -6.39 9.34
CA GLY A 30 -0.74 -6.19 7.92
C GLY A 30 -1.16 -4.77 7.60
N ALA A 31 -1.94 -4.13 8.48
CA ALA A 31 -2.37 -2.74 8.30
C ALA A 31 -1.19 -1.76 8.37
N VAL A 32 -0.33 -1.90 9.37
CA VAL A 32 0.83 -1.01 9.56
C VAL A 32 1.84 -1.17 8.43
N SER A 33 2.18 -2.41 8.07
CA SER A 33 3.11 -2.68 6.97
C SER A 33 2.52 -2.29 5.61
N GLY A 34 1.22 -2.47 5.40
CA GLY A 34 0.50 -2.00 4.22
C GLY A 34 0.51 -0.49 4.07
N ALA A 35 0.22 0.23 5.15
CA ALA A 35 0.24 1.68 5.17
C ALA A 35 1.63 2.24 4.82
N LEU A 36 2.67 1.61 5.37
CA LEU A 36 4.05 2.07 5.22
C LEU A 36 4.58 1.82 3.81
N ILE A 37 4.35 0.61 3.25
CA ILE A 37 4.76 0.27 1.88
C ILE A 37 4.04 1.16 0.86
N SER A 38 2.72 1.31 0.98
CA SER A 38 1.95 2.16 0.06
C SER A 38 2.31 3.64 0.19
N CYS A 39 2.63 4.12 1.39
CA CYS A 39 3.12 5.49 1.60
C CYS A 39 4.44 5.74 0.85
N LEU A 40 5.44 4.87 1.03
CA LEU A 40 6.72 5.02 0.34
C LEU A 40 6.58 4.91 -1.19
N MET A 41 5.70 4.03 -1.68
CA MET A 41 5.47 3.90 -3.12
C MET A 41 4.78 5.13 -3.72
N ALA A 42 3.72 5.64 -3.09
CA ALA A 42 3.03 6.84 -3.53
C ALA A 42 3.97 8.04 -3.53
N LEU A 43 4.76 8.22 -2.46
CA LEU A 43 5.70 9.33 -2.36
C LEU A 43 6.75 9.28 -3.49
N SER A 44 7.24 8.09 -3.82
CA SER A 44 8.22 7.91 -4.91
C SER A 44 7.62 8.24 -6.28
N TYR A 45 6.42 7.73 -6.57
CA TYR A 45 5.74 7.97 -7.84
C TYR A 45 5.33 9.42 -8.02
N ASP A 46 4.72 10.02 -6.99
CA ASP A 46 4.22 11.38 -7.05
C ASP A 46 5.35 12.41 -7.09
N SER A 47 6.46 12.14 -6.39
CA SER A 47 7.67 12.98 -6.50
C SER A 47 8.29 12.90 -7.91
N MET A 48 8.26 11.71 -8.53
CA MET A 48 8.74 11.53 -9.90
C MET A 48 7.83 12.25 -10.91
N ILE A 49 6.50 12.12 -10.79
CA ILE A 49 5.53 12.79 -11.66
C ILE A 49 5.62 14.32 -11.49
N HIS A 50 5.74 14.80 -10.25
CA HIS A 50 5.96 16.22 -9.97
C HIS A 50 7.24 16.73 -10.66
N GLY A 51 8.35 15.99 -10.54
CA GLY A 51 9.64 16.38 -11.12
C GLY A 51 9.73 16.26 -12.65
N THR A 52 8.98 15.34 -13.27
CA THR A 52 9.09 15.05 -14.72
C THR A 52 8.03 15.75 -15.56
N THR A 53 6.80 15.84 -15.06
CA THR A 53 5.64 16.32 -15.85
C THR A 53 5.06 17.63 -15.34
N ASN A 54 5.48 18.15 -14.18
CA ASN A 54 4.98 19.40 -13.56
C ASN A 54 3.45 19.50 -13.45
N TRP A 55 2.73 18.37 -13.58
CA TRP A 55 1.27 18.30 -13.59
C TRP A 55 0.64 18.32 -12.21
N MET A 56 1.44 18.10 -11.17
CA MET A 56 0.99 18.03 -9.79
C MET A 56 1.66 19.16 -8.99
N SER A 57 0.99 19.76 -8.03
CA SER A 57 1.61 20.64 -7.05
C SER A 57 2.08 19.83 -5.84
N TRP A 58 3.05 20.33 -5.06
CA TRP A 58 3.48 19.68 -3.82
C TRP A 58 2.32 19.40 -2.86
N GLY A 59 1.29 20.26 -2.84
CA GLY A 59 0.08 20.02 -2.04
C GLY A 59 -0.74 18.81 -2.51
N GLY A 60 -0.77 18.55 -3.82
CA GLY A 60 -1.41 17.36 -4.40
C GLY A 60 -0.66 16.08 -4.04
N VAL A 61 0.67 16.10 -4.12
CA VAL A 61 1.55 14.98 -3.75
C VAL A 61 1.29 14.53 -2.30
N PHE A 62 1.27 15.47 -1.34
CA PHE A 62 1.05 15.09 0.07
C PHE A 62 -0.35 14.53 0.34
N MET A 63 -1.39 15.08 -0.30
CA MET A 63 -2.74 14.56 -0.12
C MET A 63 -2.90 13.17 -0.73
N ASP A 64 -2.29 12.93 -1.90
CA ASP A 64 -2.38 11.63 -2.55
C ASP A 64 -1.65 10.55 -1.74
N VAL A 65 -0.45 10.85 -1.23
CA VAL A 65 0.30 9.95 -0.31
C VAL A 65 -0.50 9.57 0.94
N ILE A 66 -1.23 10.52 1.54
CA ILE A 66 -2.06 10.23 2.73
C ILE A 66 -3.21 9.29 2.37
N VAL A 67 -3.92 9.57 1.27
CA VAL A 67 -5.04 8.75 0.81
C VAL A 67 -4.56 7.35 0.42
N PHE A 68 -3.45 7.27 -0.31
CA PHE A 68 -2.85 5.99 -0.70
C PHE A 68 -2.33 5.19 0.49
N SER A 69 -1.77 5.85 1.50
CA SER A 69 -1.35 5.16 2.73
C SER A 69 -2.55 4.57 3.47
N LEU A 70 -3.68 5.28 3.53
CA LEU A 70 -4.92 4.76 4.11
C LEU A 70 -5.47 3.57 3.31
N CYS A 71 -5.51 3.66 1.99
CA CYS A 71 -5.93 2.56 1.12
C CYS A 71 -5.00 1.34 1.25
N GLY A 72 -3.69 1.57 1.32
CA GLY A 72 -2.67 0.54 1.57
C GLY A 72 -2.79 -0.11 2.94
N ALA A 73 -3.18 0.66 3.96
CA ALA A 73 -3.46 0.13 5.30
C ALA A 73 -4.64 -0.85 5.27
N VAL A 74 -5.73 -0.49 4.57
CA VAL A 74 -6.90 -1.36 4.43
C VAL A 74 -6.55 -2.61 3.61
N ALA A 75 -5.89 -2.45 2.46
CA ALA A 75 -5.46 -3.57 1.62
C ALA A 75 -4.49 -4.52 2.35
N GLY A 76 -3.53 -3.96 3.09
CA GLY A 76 -2.59 -4.71 3.92
C GLY A 76 -3.26 -5.41 5.11
N ALA A 77 -4.26 -4.78 5.73
CA ALA A 77 -5.06 -5.42 6.77
C ALA A 77 -5.79 -6.65 6.22
N PHE A 78 -6.47 -6.51 5.08
CA PHE A 78 -7.14 -7.63 4.42
C PHE A 78 -6.16 -8.71 3.98
N ALA A 79 -4.99 -8.36 3.44
CA ALA A 79 -3.96 -9.32 3.06
C ALA A 79 -3.38 -10.08 4.28
N GLY A 80 -3.11 -9.39 5.39
CA GLY A 80 -2.66 -10.01 6.62
C GLY A 80 -3.72 -10.90 7.26
N PHE A 81 -5.00 -10.52 7.15
CA PHE A 81 -6.12 -11.35 7.59
C PHE A 81 -6.25 -12.62 6.75
N THR A 82 -6.26 -12.53 5.43
CA THR A 82 -6.43 -13.69 4.54
C THR A 82 -5.26 -14.66 4.63
N LEU A 83 -4.03 -14.17 4.80
CA LEU A 83 -2.84 -15.00 5.01
C LEU A 83 -2.81 -15.65 6.41
N GLY A 84 -3.39 -15.00 7.41
CA GLY A 84 -3.60 -15.57 8.75
C GLY A 84 -4.76 -16.57 8.82
N TYR A 85 -5.80 -16.39 8.00
CA TYR A 85 -6.98 -17.25 7.93
C TYR A 85 -6.59 -18.64 7.41
N LYS A 86 -6.68 -19.67 8.26
CA LYS A 86 -6.25 -21.08 8.06
C LYS A 86 -4.77 -21.41 8.31
N ARG A 87 -3.91 -20.44 8.68
CA ARG A 87 -2.51 -20.69 9.10
C ARG A 87 -2.25 -20.33 10.57
N ALA A 88 -3.32 -20.16 11.33
CA ALA A 88 -3.30 -20.12 12.79
C ALA A 88 -2.75 -21.46 13.32
N LEU A 89 -1.48 -21.41 13.72
CA LEU A 89 -0.94 -22.30 14.75
C LEU A 89 -1.35 -21.71 16.10
#